data_AF-U7QNX4-F1
#
_entry.id   AF-U7QNX4-F1
#
_cell.length_a   1.000
_cell.length_b   1.000
_cell.length_c   1.000
_cell.angle_alpha   90.00
_cell.angle_beta   90.00
_cell.angle_gamma   90.00
#
_symmetry.space_group_name_H-M   'P 1'
#
loop_
_entity.id
_entity.type
_entity.pdbx_description
1 polymer ?
#
loop_
_entity_poly.entity_id
_entity_poly.type
_entity_poly.pdbx_seq_one_letter_code
_entity_poly.pdbx_strand_id
1 'polypeptide(L)'
;MKSTIKAFVASAIITAGLVGTVSQVEAKPSNTYVRDRVVFEVVEISAEENEFGTVPMVVRETYDLDNPDLLGDYPVVETQVVQVGSEPLIIWRETLSSSDPKGSYTPERRAHAVSTRLTNLAESLGIDTLEEMYQAGVVNNEVVVFASQEAGEANTDNVVFTLSPGNREQGDIFVEHMTEYGNGTASGEPLYN
;
A
#
# COMPACT_ATOMS: atom_id res chain seq x y z
N MET A 1 20.97 -18.12 1.79
CA MET A 1 21.67 -16.89 1.36
C MET A 1 20.77 -15.73 1.73
N LYS A 2 21.22 -14.81 2.60
CA LYS A 2 20.44 -13.62 2.97
C LYS A 2 20.51 -12.62 1.81
N SER A 3 19.52 -12.65 0.93
CA SER A 3 19.38 -11.65 -0.12
C SER A 3 19.11 -10.31 0.56
N THR A 4 20.02 -9.36 0.36
CA THR A 4 19.97 -8.07 1.03
C THR A 4 19.21 -7.13 0.09
N ILE A 5 17.91 -6.99 0.31
CA ILE A 5 16.99 -6.07 -0.39
C ILE A 5 17.35 -4.65 0.08
N LYS A 6 18.46 -4.10 -0.44
CA LYS A 6 18.99 -2.78 -0.03
C LYS A 6 18.79 -1.68 -1.07
N ALA A 7 18.00 -1.91 -2.13
CA ALA A 7 18.03 -1.03 -3.31
C ALA A 7 16.66 -0.71 -3.95
N PHE A 8 15.52 -0.88 -3.26
CA PHE A 8 14.21 -0.77 -3.96
C PHE A 8 13.45 0.55 -3.84
N VAL A 9 14.01 1.61 -3.26
CA VAL A 9 13.34 2.93 -3.23
C VAL A 9 14.20 3.98 -3.91
N ALA A 10 14.37 3.83 -5.22
CA ALA A 10 15.03 4.85 -6.04
C ALA A 10 14.43 4.90 -7.45
N SER A 11 13.11 5.00 -7.58
CA SER A 11 12.53 5.36 -8.88
C SER A 11 11.06 5.80 -8.78
N ALA A 12 10.89 7.12 -8.89
CA ALA A 12 9.78 7.81 -9.54
C ALA A 12 8.37 7.69 -8.92
N ILE A 13 8.12 8.44 -7.84
CA ILE A 13 6.81 9.12 -7.76
C ILE A 13 6.83 10.21 -8.85
N ILE A 14 6.14 9.93 -9.95
CA ILE A 14 5.90 10.90 -11.01
C ILE A 14 5.08 12.04 -10.40
N THR A 15 5.71 13.20 -10.24
CA THR A 15 5.03 14.46 -9.95
C THR A 15 4.05 14.73 -11.10
N ALA A 16 2.76 14.46 -10.90
CA ALA A 16 1.71 14.95 -11.79
C ALA A 16 1.50 16.45 -11.53
N GLY A 17 2.53 17.26 -11.81
CA GLY A 17 2.42 18.71 -11.86
C GLY A 17 1.74 19.07 -13.18
N LEU A 18 0.49 19.53 -13.09
CA LEU A 18 -0.21 20.12 -14.22
C LEU A 18 0.61 21.32 -14.73
N VAL A 19 1.15 21.22 -15.95
CA VAL A 19 1.93 22.29 -16.57
C VAL A 19 1.00 23.46 -16.91
N GLY A 20 0.97 24.46 -16.03
CA GLY A 20 0.41 25.79 -16.28
C GLY A 20 1.50 26.83 -16.08
N THR A 21 2.02 27.39 -17.18
CA THR A 21 3.07 28.41 -17.13
C THR A 21 2.53 29.75 -16.61
N VAL A 22 2.92 30.14 -15.40
CA VAL A 22 3.04 31.56 -15.02
C VAL A 22 4.26 31.69 -14.09
N SER A 23 5.24 32.50 -14.48
CA SER A 23 6.37 32.86 -13.61
C SER A 23 5.86 33.70 -12.44
N GLN A 24 5.54 33.06 -11.32
CA GLN A 24 5.51 33.71 -10.02
C GLN A 24 6.60 33.08 -9.17
N VAL A 25 7.40 33.94 -8.56
CA VAL A 25 8.19 33.56 -7.39
C VAL A 25 7.15 33.09 -6.36
N GLU A 26 6.91 31.78 -6.29
CA GLU A 26 6.04 31.22 -5.26
C GLU A 26 6.71 31.52 -3.93
N ALA A 27 6.14 32.48 -3.22
CA ALA A 27 6.40 32.63 -1.81
C ALA A 27 6.09 31.26 -1.19
N LYS A 28 7.04 30.70 -0.42
CA LYS A 28 6.74 29.51 0.37
C LYS A 28 5.46 29.78 1.14
N PRO A 29 4.46 28.88 1.10
CA PRO A 29 3.19 29.09 1.78
C PRO A 29 3.47 29.40 3.25
N SER A 30 2.81 30.45 3.74
CA SER A 30 3.05 30.97 5.09
C SER A 30 2.27 30.18 6.13
N ASN A 31 1.17 29.55 5.69
CA ASN A 31 0.32 28.67 6.46
C ASN A 31 0.17 27.32 5.75
N THR A 32 0.61 26.25 6.41
CA THR A 32 0.55 24.90 5.87
C THR A 32 -0.10 23.93 6.85
N TYR A 33 -0.76 22.92 6.30
CA TYR A 33 -1.22 21.75 7.04
C TYR A 33 -0.41 20.54 6.60
N VAL A 34 -0.07 19.66 7.53
CA VAL A 34 0.70 18.45 7.25
C VAL A 34 -0.12 17.25 7.68
N ARG A 35 -0.19 16.24 6.80
CA ARG A 35 -0.84 14.97 7.07
C ARG A 35 0.07 13.82 6.65
N ASP A 36 0.18 12.82 7.51
CA ASP A 36 0.81 11.55 7.15
C ASP A 36 -0.28 10.60 6.64
N ARG A 37 0.03 9.78 5.64
CA ARG A 37 -0.89 8.80 5.05
C ARG A 37 -0.14 7.51 4.71
N VAL A 38 -0.78 6.38 4.99
CA VAL A 38 -0.29 5.07 4.55
C VAL A 38 -0.62 4.85 3.08
N VAL A 39 0.39 4.47 2.29
CA VAL A 39 0.24 4.10 0.89
C VAL A 39 0.96 2.79 0.61
N PHE A 40 0.52 2.07 -0.42
CA PHE A 40 1.11 0.82 -0.86
C PHE A 40 1.63 0.96 -2.28
N GLU A 41 2.94 0.85 -2.44
CA GLU A 41 3.62 0.98 -3.73
C GLU A 41 3.84 -0.41 -4.34
N VAL A 42 3.83 -0.50 -5.66
CA VAL A 42 4.26 -1.70 -6.38
C VAL A 42 5.73 -1.56 -6.77
N VAL A 43 6.54 -2.54 -6.41
CA VAL A 43 7.95 -2.61 -6.84
C VAL A 43 8.17 -3.85 -7.69
N GLU A 44 8.93 -3.75 -8.78
CA GLU A 44 9.42 -4.92 -9.49
C GLU A 44 10.60 -5.49 -8.72
N ILE A 45 10.51 -6.74 -8.24
CA ILE A 45 11.58 -7.39 -7.46
C ILE A 45 12.56 -8.10 -8.39
N SER A 46 12.04 -8.78 -9.41
CA SER A 46 12.83 -9.49 -10.42
C SER A 46 12.08 -9.54 -11.75
N ALA A 47 12.60 -8.86 -12.77
CA ALA A 47 12.06 -8.93 -14.13
C ALA A 47 12.20 -10.34 -14.72
N GLU A 48 13.29 -11.06 -14.41
CA GLU A 48 13.57 -12.40 -14.94
C GLU A 48 12.59 -13.44 -14.39
N GLU A 49 12.28 -13.35 -13.09
CA GLU A 49 11.37 -14.27 -12.40
C GLU A 49 9.91 -13.76 -12.40
N ASN A 50 9.65 -12.59 -13.02
CA ASN A 50 8.35 -11.93 -13.05
C ASN A 50 7.75 -11.72 -11.64
N GLU A 51 8.60 -11.27 -10.71
CA GLU A 51 8.27 -11.05 -9.30
C GLU A 51 8.01 -9.59 -8.99
N PHE A 52 6.91 -9.31 -8.30
CA PHE A 52 6.50 -7.96 -7.89
C PHE A 52 6.22 -7.92 -6.40
N GLY A 53 6.48 -6.79 -5.76
CA GLY A 53 6.26 -6.55 -4.34
C GLY A 53 5.17 -5.50 -4.10
N THR A 54 4.33 -5.72 -3.10
CA THR A 54 3.50 -4.67 -2.49
C THR A 54 4.26 -4.14 -1.27
N VAL A 55 4.77 -2.91 -1.34
CA VAL A 55 5.58 -2.29 -0.29
C VAL A 55 4.77 -1.21 0.43
N PRO A 56 4.56 -1.31 1.74
CA PRO A 56 3.91 -0.28 2.52
C PRO A 56 4.84 0.90 2.78
N MET A 57 4.29 2.10 2.75
CA MET A 57 5.01 3.35 2.97
C MET A 57 4.13 4.32 3.77
N VAL A 58 4.77 5.24 4.48
CA VAL A 58 4.10 6.44 5.00
C VAL A 58 4.61 7.62 4.20
N VAL A 59 3.69 8.35 3.59
CA VAL A 59 3.96 9.62 2.92
C VAL A 59 3.44 10.76 3.76
N ARG A 60 4.21 11.84 3.81
CA ARG A 60 3.85 13.12 4.40
C ARG A 60 3.45 14.07 3.30
N GLU A 61 2.23 14.57 3.36
CA GLU A 61 1.71 15.57 2.45
C GLU A 61 1.62 16.92 3.15
N THR A 62 2.17 17.94 2.50
CA THR A 62 2.04 19.34 2.93
C THR A 62 1.01 20.01 2.04
N TYR A 63 0.00 20.59 2.66
CA TYR A 63 -1.12 21.29 2.05
C TYR A 63 -0.93 22.80 2.20
N ASP A 64 -1.17 23.55 1.13
CA ASP A 64 -1.18 25.02 1.16
C ASP A 64 -2.56 25.53 1.58
N LEU A 65 -2.64 26.12 2.77
CA LEU A 65 -3.88 26.68 3.29
C LEU A 65 -4.16 28.10 2.81
N ASP A 66 -3.16 28.78 2.25
CA ASP A 66 -3.27 30.15 1.75
C ASP A 66 -3.93 30.19 0.36
N ASN A 67 -3.88 29.09 -0.40
CA ASN A 67 -4.36 29.01 -1.78
C ASN A 67 -5.29 27.79 -2.02
N PRO A 68 -6.53 27.78 -1.50
CA PRO A 68 -7.50 26.75 -1.84
C PRO A 68 -7.85 26.79 -3.33
N ASP A 69 -8.16 25.63 -3.89
CA ASP A 69 -8.57 25.46 -5.27
C ASP A 69 -9.99 25.99 -5.53
N LEU A 70 -10.48 25.81 -6.77
CA LEU A 70 -11.79 26.31 -7.18
C LEU A 70 -12.97 25.62 -6.47
N LEU A 71 -12.76 24.45 -5.87
CA LEU A 71 -13.74 23.68 -5.12
C LEU A 71 -13.63 23.92 -3.61
N GLY A 72 -12.62 24.68 -3.17
CA GLY A 72 -12.33 24.97 -1.77
C GLY A 72 -11.43 23.94 -1.11
N ASP A 73 -10.85 23.01 -1.87
CA ASP A 73 -9.89 22.03 -1.38
C ASP A 73 -8.49 22.64 -1.33
N TYR A 74 -7.71 22.28 -0.33
CA TYR A 74 -6.33 22.74 -0.20
C TYR A 74 -5.41 21.85 -1.06
N PRO A 75 -4.61 22.40 -1.99
CA PRO A 75 -3.75 21.59 -2.83
C PRO A 75 -2.54 21.05 -2.04
N VAL A 76 -2.13 19.83 -2.36
CA VAL A 76 -0.86 19.26 -1.90
C VAL A 76 0.28 19.92 -2.68
N VAL A 77 1.20 20.57 -1.98
CA VAL A 77 2.37 21.26 -2.55
C VAL A 77 3.66 20.47 -2.37
N GLU A 78 3.69 19.52 -1.45
CA GLU A 78 4.84 18.65 -1.22
C GLU A 78 4.37 17.27 -0.76
N THR A 79 5.00 16.22 -1.28
CA THR A 79 4.83 14.85 -0.81
C THR A 79 6.20 14.26 -0.54
N GLN A 80 6.42 13.77 0.68
CA GLN A 80 7.68 13.18 1.12
C GLN A 80 7.44 11.77 1.66
N VAL A 81 8.24 10.80 1.23
CA VAL A 81 8.27 9.49 1.89
C VAL A 81 9.00 9.62 3.23
N VAL A 82 8.30 9.36 4.33
CA VAL A 82 8.85 9.47 5.69
C VAL A 82 9.13 8.11 6.33
N GLN A 83 8.45 7.07 5.87
CA GLN A 83 8.72 5.68 6.27
C GLN A 83 8.51 4.74 5.09
N VAL A 84 9.31 3.69 5.00
CA VAL A 84 9.13 2.60 4.04
C VAL A 84 9.31 1.27 4.78
N GLY A 85 8.47 0.29 4.47
CA GLY A 85 8.68 -1.08 4.90
C GLY A 85 10.02 -1.60 4.40
N SER A 86 10.80 -2.21 5.30
CA SER A 86 12.14 -2.70 4.93
C SER A 86 12.08 -3.90 3.97
N GLU A 87 10.95 -4.59 3.95
CA GLU A 87 10.65 -5.73 3.09
C GLU A 87 9.28 -5.55 2.44
N PRO A 88 8.98 -6.12 1.26
CA PRO A 88 7.63 -6.14 0.73
C PRO A 88 6.66 -6.84 1.70
N LEU A 89 5.43 -6.35 1.80
CA LEU A 89 4.36 -7.06 2.52
C LEU A 89 4.00 -8.36 1.79
N ILE A 90 3.85 -8.27 0.46
CA ILE A 90 3.48 -9.38 -0.41
C ILE A 90 4.44 -9.42 -1.59
N ILE A 91 4.94 -10.61 -1.91
CA ILE A 91 5.69 -10.94 -3.11
C ILE A 91 4.79 -11.76 -4.02
N TRP A 92 4.48 -11.20 -5.18
CA TRP A 92 3.66 -11.77 -6.23
C TRP A 92 4.54 -12.43 -7.28
N ARG A 93 4.36 -13.72 -7.50
CA ARG A 93 5.10 -14.54 -8.48
C ARG A 93 4.20 -15.43 -9.34
N GLU A 94 2.98 -15.71 -8.87
CA GLU A 94 2.08 -16.62 -9.59
C GLU A 94 1.14 -15.88 -10.57
N THR A 95 0.96 -16.44 -11.76
CA THR A 95 -0.14 -16.03 -12.66
C THR A 95 -1.34 -16.92 -12.40
N LEU A 96 -2.47 -16.32 -12.00
CA LEU A 96 -3.71 -17.05 -11.82
C LEU A 96 -4.55 -17.01 -13.10
N SER A 97 -5.25 -18.12 -13.35
CA SER A 97 -6.23 -18.20 -14.43
C SER A 97 -7.38 -17.23 -14.13
N SER A 98 -7.77 -16.45 -15.13
CA SER A 98 -8.84 -15.46 -15.02
C SER A 98 -9.85 -15.69 -16.13
N SER A 99 -11.14 -15.63 -15.80
CA SER A 99 -12.22 -15.58 -16.78
C SER A 99 -12.53 -14.14 -17.24
N ASP A 100 -11.75 -13.15 -16.79
CA ASP A 100 -11.88 -11.75 -17.22
C ASP A 100 -11.42 -11.61 -18.69
N PRO A 101 -12.25 -11.01 -19.57
CA PRO A 101 -11.90 -10.81 -20.97
C PRO A 101 -10.67 -9.93 -21.22
N LYS A 102 -10.20 -9.16 -20.22
CA LYS A 102 -8.99 -8.33 -20.27
C LYS A 102 -7.70 -9.11 -19.98
N GLY A 103 -7.80 -10.42 -19.77
CA GLY A 103 -6.66 -11.34 -19.70
C GLY A 103 -6.39 -11.90 -18.30
N SER A 104 -5.23 -12.55 -18.17
CA SER A 104 -4.81 -13.25 -16.96
C SER A 104 -4.57 -12.32 -15.78
N TYR A 105 -4.67 -12.89 -14.57
CA TYR A 105 -4.36 -12.21 -13.33
C TYR A 105 -2.86 -12.43 -13.04
N THR A 106 -2.02 -11.67 -13.76
CA THR A 106 -0.55 -11.74 -13.67
C THR A 106 -0.03 -11.16 -12.34
N PRO A 107 1.18 -11.50 -11.89
CA PRO A 107 1.82 -10.93 -10.70
C PRO A 107 1.75 -9.40 -10.62
N GLU A 108 2.16 -8.71 -11.69
CA GLU A 108 2.10 -7.24 -11.79
C GLU A 108 0.67 -6.70 -11.58
N ARG A 109 -0.32 -7.28 -12.30
CA ARG A 109 -1.72 -6.84 -12.20
C ARG A 109 -2.30 -7.10 -10.80
N ARG A 110 -1.88 -8.19 -10.16
CA ARG A 110 -2.25 -8.53 -8.78
C ARG A 110 -1.67 -7.53 -7.80
N ALA A 111 -0.38 -7.23 -7.93
CA ALA A 111 0.31 -6.23 -7.12
C ALA A 111 -0.38 -4.86 -7.21
N HIS A 112 -0.65 -4.36 -8.43
CA HIS A 112 -1.35 -3.09 -8.60
C HIS A 112 -2.77 -3.10 -8.02
N ALA A 113 -3.56 -4.15 -8.32
CA ALA A 113 -4.93 -4.22 -7.83
C ALA A 113 -5.00 -4.23 -6.29
N VAL A 114 -4.09 -4.94 -5.63
CA VAL A 114 -4.05 -5.04 -4.17
C VAL A 114 -3.46 -3.77 -3.55
N SER A 115 -2.36 -3.24 -4.07
CA SER A 115 -1.77 -1.99 -3.61
C SER A 115 -2.76 -0.82 -3.68
N THR A 116 -3.54 -0.70 -4.77
CA THR A 116 -4.59 0.33 -4.88
C THR A 116 -5.69 0.13 -3.84
N ARG A 117 -6.16 -1.10 -3.64
CA ARG A 117 -7.22 -1.38 -2.65
C ARG A 117 -6.76 -1.09 -1.23
N LEU A 118 -5.56 -1.50 -0.87
CA LEU A 118 -4.98 -1.24 0.46
C LEU A 118 -4.76 0.25 0.70
N THR A 119 -4.28 0.99 -0.30
CA THR A 119 -4.11 2.45 -0.22
C THR A 119 -5.46 3.16 0.00
N ASN A 120 -6.46 2.84 -0.82
CA ASN A 120 -7.80 3.43 -0.69
C ASN A 120 -8.48 3.04 0.63
N LEU A 121 -8.22 1.81 1.11
CA LEU A 121 -8.72 1.37 2.42
C LEU A 121 -8.13 2.23 3.53
N ALA A 122 -6.80 2.36 3.58
CA ALA A 122 -6.10 3.14 4.59
C ALA A 122 -6.66 4.58 4.64
N GLU A 123 -6.83 5.19 3.48
CA GLU A 123 -7.45 6.51 3.35
C GLU A 123 -8.88 6.55 3.88
N SER A 124 -9.73 5.59 3.50
CA SER A 124 -11.14 5.55 3.92
C SER A 124 -11.33 5.37 5.43
N LEU A 125 -10.36 4.75 6.09
CA LEU A 125 -10.37 4.50 7.54
C LEU A 125 -9.64 5.58 8.33
N GLY A 126 -8.96 6.52 7.66
CA GLY A 126 -8.11 7.51 8.32
C GLY A 126 -6.90 6.88 9.02
N ILE A 127 -6.37 5.80 8.45
CA ILE A 127 -5.17 5.11 8.96
C ILE A 127 -3.94 5.86 8.48
N ASP A 128 -3.21 6.43 9.43
CA ASP A 128 -2.03 7.25 9.16
C ASP A 128 -0.73 6.53 9.60
N THR A 129 -0.84 5.36 10.25
CA THR A 129 0.29 4.52 10.67
C THR A 129 0.23 3.10 10.10
N LEU A 130 1.40 2.48 9.91
CA LEU A 130 1.46 1.10 9.40
C LEU A 130 0.90 0.07 10.39
N GLU A 131 1.08 0.28 11.70
CA GLU A 131 0.58 -0.62 12.74
C GLU A 131 -0.95 -0.78 12.69
N GLU A 132 -1.67 0.33 12.51
CA GLU A 132 -3.13 0.34 12.43
C GLU A 132 -3.68 -0.35 11.17
N MET A 133 -2.86 -0.48 10.12
CA MET A 133 -3.27 -1.02 8.83
C MET A 133 -3.39 -2.55 8.81
N TYR A 134 -2.71 -3.26 9.71
CA TYR A 134 -2.60 -4.71 9.65
C TYR A 134 -3.53 -5.41 10.63
N GLN A 135 -4.75 -5.70 10.16
CA GLN A 135 -5.63 -6.69 10.78
C GLN A 135 -5.80 -7.87 9.82
N ALA A 136 -5.35 -9.05 10.24
CA ALA A 136 -5.43 -10.29 9.46
C ALA A 136 -6.30 -11.32 10.19
N GLY A 137 -7.11 -12.06 9.43
CA GLY A 137 -8.01 -13.07 9.99
C GLY A 137 -8.49 -14.06 8.93
N VAL A 138 -9.49 -14.87 9.27
CA VAL A 138 -9.98 -15.95 8.41
C VAL A 138 -11.49 -15.80 8.18
N VAL A 139 -11.92 -15.85 6.92
CA VAL A 139 -13.34 -15.82 6.52
C VAL A 139 -13.58 -16.89 5.46
N ASN A 140 -14.57 -17.77 5.67
CA ASN A 140 -14.88 -18.88 4.75
C ASN A 140 -13.68 -19.78 4.40
N ASN A 141 -12.79 -19.96 5.38
CA ASN A 141 -11.50 -20.65 5.29
C ASN A 141 -10.50 -20.00 4.33
N GLU A 142 -10.73 -18.75 3.92
CA GLU A 142 -9.75 -17.95 3.19
C GLU A 142 -9.10 -16.98 4.16
N VAL A 143 -7.79 -16.78 4.02
CA VAL A 143 -7.08 -15.77 4.79
C VAL A 143 -7.31 -14.42 4.17
N VAL A 144 -7.60 -13.44 5.01
CA VAL A 144 -8.02 -12.12 4.58
C VAL A 144 -7.29 -11.03 5.34
N VAL A 145 -7.03 -9.93 4.65
CA VAL A 145 -6.83 -8.65 5.30
C VAL A 145 -8.22 -8.03 5.48
N PHE A 146 -8.54 -7.65 6.71
CA PHE A 146 -9.82 -7.05 7.06
C PHE A 146 -9.59 -5.73 7.79
N ALA A 147 -10.64 -4.94 7.92
CA ALA A 147 -10.57 -3.66 8.59
C ALA A 147 -11.71 -3.49 9.58
N SER A 148 -11.39 -3.22 10.84
CA SER A 148 -12.37 -3.00 11.90
C SER A 148 -11.98 -1.80 12.76
N GLN A 149 -12.97 -0.97 13.10
CA GLN A 149 -12.81 0.15 14.04
C GLN A 149 -12.65 -0.31 15.50
N GLU A 150 -13.05 -1.56 15.80
CA GLU A 150 -12.89 -2.20 17.10
C GLU A 150 -12.08 -3.49 16.97
N ALA A 151 -11.40 -3.92 18.05
CA ALA A 151 -10.79 -5.24 18.08
C ALA A 151 -11.86 -6.31 17.84
N GLY A 152 -11.76 -7.06 16.74
CA GLY A 152 -12.80 -7.98 16.31
C GLY A 152 -12.28 -9.03 15.34
N GLU A 153 -13.14 -9.98 14.99
CA GLU A 153 -12.82 -11.05 14.05
C GLU A 153 -13.15 -10.63 12.61
N ALA A 154 -12.40 -11.19 11.67
CA ALA A 154 -12.70 -11.06 10.25
C ALA A 154 -14.06 -11.69 9.93
N ASN A 155 -14.85 -11.04 9.09
CA ASN A 155 -16.12 -11.51 8.57
C ASN A 155 -16.37 -10.96 7.15
N THR A 156 -17.42 -11.44 6.47
CA THR A 156 -17.69 -11.07 5.08
C THR A 156 -17.91 -9.58 4.84
N ASP A 157 -18.27 -8.84 5.89
CA ASP A 157 -18.63 -7.43 5.80
C ASP A 157 -17.41 -6.51 6.02
N ASN A 158 -16.32 -7.05 6.56
CA ASN A 158 -15.09 -6.30 6.84
C ASN A 158 -13.86 -6.80 6.05
N VAL A 159 -14.02 -7.84 5.23
CA VAL A 159 -12.97 -8.35 4.33
C VAL A 159 -12.68 -7.35 3.22
N VAL A 160 -11.41 -6.97 3.09
CA VAL A 160 -10.97 -6.05 2.05
C VAL A 160 -10.30 -6.80 0.89
N PHE A 161 -9.72 -7.96 1.18
CA PHE A 161 -9.05 -8.78 0.18
C PHE A 161 -8.81 -10.21 0.68
N THR A 162 -9.00 -11.18 -0.22
CA THR A 162 -8.70 -12.60 -0.01
C THR A 162 -7.36 -12.93 -0.64
N LEU A 163 -6.43 -13.49 0.13
CA LEU A 163 -5.17 -13.95 -0.44
C LEU A 163 -5.40 -15.29 -1.14
N SER A 164 -4.65 -15.57 -2.20
CA SER A 164 -4.98 -16.62 -3.20
C SER A 164 -5.43 -17.98 -2.62
N PRO A 165 -6.12 -18.82 -3.42
CA PRO A 165 -6.61 -20.13 -2.97
C PRO A 165 -5.55 -21.07 -2.36
N GLY A 166 -4.26 -20.87 -2.68
CA GLY A 166 -3.15 -21.64 -2.11
C GLY A 166 -2.92 -21.39 -0.61
N ASN A 167 -3.39 -20.27 -0.07
CA ASN A 167 -3.18 -19.91 1.33
C ASN A 167 -4.17 -20.60 2.27
N ARG A 168 -5.21 -21.24 1.73
CA ARG A 168 -6.18 -22.06 2.49
C ARG A 168 -5.50 -23.17 3.30
N GLU A 169 -4.35 -23.67 2.84
CA GLU A 169 -3.59 -24.73 3.53
C GLU A 169 -2.59 -24.19 4.56
N GLN A 170 -2.25 -22.90 4.52
CA GLN A 170 -1.20 -22.27 5.35
C GLN A 170 -1.72 -21.05 6.12
N GLY A 171 -3.01 -21.04 6.44
CA GLY A 171 -3.67 -19.82 6.92
C GLY A 171 -3.15 -19.27 8.23
N ASP A 172 -2.75 -20.14 9.16
CA ASP A 172 -2.19 -19.74 10.45
C ASP A 172 -0.84 -19.03 10.29
N ILE A 173 0.05 -19.57 9.43
CA ILE A 173 1.36 -18.98 9.10
C ILE A 173 1.18 -17.60 8.48
N PHE A 174 0.17 -17.46 7.63
CA PHE A 174 -0.13 -16.20 6.98
C PHE A 174 -0.54 -15.12 7.98
N VAL A 175 -1.46 -15.46 8.90
CA VAL A 175 -1.92 -14.52 9.95
C VAL A 175 -0.77 -14.15 10.88
N GLU A 176 0.10 -15.12 11.21
CA GLU A 176 1.32 -14.89 11.99
C GLU A 176 2.25 -13.89 11.28
N HIS A 177 2.61 -14.12 10.02
CA HIS A 177 3.48 -13.21 9.26
C HIS A 177 2.92 -11.79 9.14
N MET A 178 1.61 -11.64 8.91
CA MET A 178 0.96 -10.31 8.89
C MET A 178 1.04 -9.60 10.23
N THR A 179 0.83 -10.34 11.32
CA THR A 179 0.89 -9.80 12.68
C THR A 179 2.32 -9.40 13.03
N GLU A 180 3.30 -10.21 12.67
CA GLU A 180 4.73 -9.90 12.86
C GLU A 180 5.14 -8.66 12.07
N TYR A 181 4.73 -8.57 10.79
CA TYR A 181 4.99 -7.42 9.95
C TYR A 181 4.36 -6.13 10.53
N GLY A 182 3.19 -6.26 11.18
CA GLY A 182 2.40 -5.17 11.73
C GLY A 182 2.77 -4.68 13.13
N ASN A 183 3.67 -5.35 13.87
CA ASN A 183 4.10 -4.95 15.22
C ASN A 183 5.02 -3.68 15.26
N GLY A 184 4.77 -2.70 14.38
CA GLY A 184 5.35 -1.36 14.43
C GLY A 184 6.71 -1.18 13.76
N THR A 185 7.31 -2.23 13.19
CA THR A 185 8.62 -2.12 12.52
C THR A 185 8.53 -2.11 10.99
N ALA A 186 7.36 -2.41 10.41
CA ALA A 186 7.19 -2.62 8.97
C ALA A 186 8.27 -3.56 8.40
N SER A 187 8.60 -4.57 9.19
CA SER A 187 9.67 -5.54 8.95
C SER A 187 9.18 -6.91 9.38
N GLY A 188 9.28 -7.89 8.51
CA GLY A 188 8.86 -9.27 8.76
C GLY A 188 9.16 -10.14 7.54
N GLU A 189 8.87 -11.43 7.61
CA GLU A 189 8.94 -12.26 6.41
C GLU A 189 7.80 -11.89 5.45
N PRO A 190 8.11 -11.63 4.15
CA PRO A 190 7.09 -11.31 3.18
C PRO A 190 6.15 -12.48 2.96
N LEU A 191 4.93 -12.17 2.54
CA LEU A 191 3.97 -13.17 2.11
C LEU A 191 4.22 -13.53 0.66
N TYR A 192 4.31 -14.83 0.33
CA TYR A 192 4.55 -15.28 -1.03
C TYR A 192 3.24 -15.68 -1.70
N ASN A 193 2.93 -15.12 -2.88
CA ASN A 193 1.64 -15.28 -3.53
C ASN A 193 1.62 -15.28 -5.06
#